data_AF-A0A068N6N6-F1
#
_entry.id   AF-A0A068N6N6-F1
#
_cell.length_a   1.000
_cell.length_b   1.000
_cell.length_c   1.000
_cell.angle_alpha   90.00
_cell.angle_beta   90.00
_cell.angle_gamma   90.00
#
_symmetry.space_group_name_H-M   'P 1'
#
loop_
_entity.id
_entity.type
_entity.pdbx_description
1 polymer ?
#
loop_
_entity_poly.entity_id
_entity_poly.type
_entity_poly.pdbx_seq_one_letter_code
_entity_poly.pdbx_strand_id
1 'polypeptide(L)'
;MNHPVDLIAFDPGHDFTVQPWLMEQLARPFQAGDVIVGGGHSETLNQELYLYGQQLTVYGRLERTGVGTHERGLFVDFETLQHLSETSQNGNHSLEITPGQYSGLLVKLKPRATSQQVQFAILAQAPQVKVIVGAAILTTVRQGLTALLGGILLLMLGMLVGLALMISVIFSAIVSERQRELGLLAAIGTKPGPLIGLVLLEATLMTGGGGMIGTGLGVGLIRLSQRTLIYDLNSLGVSFFWPGAWAMAALGLSCILGAALLGGLGALVPAWKMSRHDPYELI
;
A
#
# COMPACT_ATOMS: atom_id res chain seq x y z
N MET A 1 -17.40 9.82 29.12
CA MET A 1 -16.74 9.19 27.95
C MET A 1 -16.81 7.69 28.17
N ASN A 2 -17.54 6.93 27.34
CA ASN A 2 -17.89 5.52 27.59
C ASN A 2 -17.21 4.56 26.59
N HIS A 3 -16.00 4.93 26.13
CA HIS A 3 -15.21 4.08 25.23
C HIS A 3 -14.15 3.33 26.03
N PRO A 4 -13.93 2.03 25.76
CA PRO A 4 -12.86 1.28 26.40
C PRO A 4 -11.51 1.91 26.03
N VAL A 5 -10.74 2.27 27.05
CA VAL A 5 -9.41 2.86 26.92
C VAL A 5 -8.39 1.78 27.29
N ASP A 6 -7.41 1.59 26.42
CA ASP A 6 -6.35 0.59 26.63
C ASP A 6 -5.28 1.20 27.56
N LEU A 7 -5.21 0.77 28.82
CA LEU A 7 -4.18 1.23 29.76
C LEU A 7 -2.92 0.36 29.64
N ILE A 8 -1.79 0.98 29.33
CA ILE A 8 -0.53 0.29 29.04
C ILE A 8 0.56 0.84 29.97
N ALA A 9 1.17 -0.02 30.77
CA ALA A 9 2.36 0.37 31.53
C ALA A 9 3.64 0.09 30.74
N PHE A 10 4.60 1.00 30.85
CA PHE A 10 5.93 0.85 30.28
C PHE A 10 7.01 1.35 31.25
N ASP A 11 8.27 1.02 30.98
CA ASP A 11 9.42 1.53 31.75
C ASP A 11 10.03 2.74 30.99
N PRO A 12 9.87 3.97 31.50
CA PRO A 12 10.41 5.16 30.84
C PRO A 12 11.94 5.19 30.74
N GLY A 13 12.66 4.47 31.63
CA GLY A 13 14.13 4.48 31.65
C GLY A 13 14.78 3.67 30.53
N HIS A 14 14.07 2.66 30.02
CA HIS A 14 14.56 1.73 28.99
C HIS A 14 13.67 1.68 27.75
N ASP A 15 12.75 2.64 27.60
CA ASP A 15 11.82 2.65 26.48
C ASP A 15 12.50 2.97 25.14
N PHE A 16 12.07 2.25 24.12
CA PHE A 16 12.41 2.52 22.73
C PHE A 16 11.18 2.43 21.81
N THR A 17 9.98 2.32 22.37
CA THR A 17 8.75 1.98 21.65
C THR A 17 7.66 3.04 21.77
N VAL A 18 7.64 3.85 22.82
CA VAL A 18 6.60 4.84 23.09
C VAL A 18 7.16 6.27 22.96
N GLN A 19 8.13 6.64 23.79
CA GLN A 19 8.70 7.99 23.85
C GLN A 19 9.33 8.46 22.52
N PRO A 20 10.02 7.63 21.72
CA PRO A 20 10.57 8.08 20.43
C PRO A 20 9.52 8.50 19.40
N TRP A 21 8.25 8.16 19.61
CA TRP A 21 7.13 8.45 18.71
C TRP A 21 6.22 9.58 19.21
N LEU A 22 6.67 10.34 20.22
CA LEU A 22 5.98 11.52 20.70
C LEU A 22 6.10 12.65 19.66
N MET A 23 4.94 13.15 19.21
CA MET A 23 4.86 14.38 18.39
C MET A 23 5.08 15.62 19.23
N GLU A 24 4.53 15.60 20.45
CA GLU A 24 4.52 16.70 21.39
C GLU A 24 4.82 16.16 22.80
N GLN A 25 5.68 16.85 23.55
CA GLN A 25 6.02 16.50 24.92
C GLN A 25 6.31 17.73 25.76
N LEU A 26 6.11 17.62 27.07
CA LEU A 26 6.53 18.61 28.04
C LEU A 26 8.07 18.75 28.08
N ALA A 27 8.55 19.96 28.36
CA ALA A 27 9.97 20.27 28.46
C ALA A 27 10.57 19.87 29.83
N ARG A 28 10.21 18.69 30.32
CA ARG A 28 10.71 18.07 31.57
C ARG A 28 10.83 16.55 31.35
N PRO A 29 11.61 15.80 32.14
CA PRO A 29 11.58 14.34 32.08
C PRO A 29 10.23 13.78 32.53
N PHE A 30 9.87 12.60 32.02
CA PHE A 30 8.67 11.86 32.43
C PHE A 30 8.77 11.44 33.90
N GLN A 31 7.68 11.64 34.67
CA GLN A 31 7.63 11.36 36.12
C GLN A 31 6.40 10.52 36.50
N ALA A 32 6.41 9.94 37.70
CA ALA A 32 5.24 9.26 38.25
C ALA A 32 4.03 10.21 38.34
N GLY A 33 2.88 9.74 37.87
CA GLY A 33 1.66 10.55 37.70
C GLY A 33 1.54 11.24 36.34
N ASP A 34 2.54 11.15 35.46
CA ASP A 34 2.41 11.56 34.07
C ASP A 34 1.74 10.47 33.22
N VAL A 35 1.04 10.88 32.15
CA VAL A 35 0.42 9.98 31.17
C VAL A 35 0.74 10.44 29.75
N ILE A 36 1.13 9.50 28.89
CA ILE A 36 1.23 9.72 27.45
C ILE A 36 -0.07 9.25 26.81
N VAL A 37 -0.64 10.10 25.96
CA VAL A 37 -1.94 9.87 25.35
C VAL A 37 -1.76 9.45 23.89
N GLY A 38 -2.53 8.47 23.46
CA GLY A 38 -2.56 8.02 22.07
C GLY A 38 -2.98 9.12 21.08
N GLY A 39 -2.62 8.97 19.81
CA GLY A 39 -2.83 9.99 18.78
C GLY A 39 -4.30 10.29 18.42
N GLY A 40 -5.23 9.41 18.81
CA GLY A 40 -6.66 9.55 18.56
C GLY A 40 -7.41 10.36 19.62
N HIS A 41 -6.73 10.71 20.71
CA HIS A 41 -7.26 11.52 21.80
C HIS A 41 -7.08 13.02 21.53
N SER A 42 -7.96 13.84 22.11
CA SER A 42 -8.06 15.28 21.86
C SER A 42 -7.39 16.15 22.93
N GLU A 43 -6.89 15.51 23.98
CA GLU A 43 -6.31 16.11 25.16
C GLU A 43 -5.03 16.88 24.82
N THR A 44 -4.86 18.03 25.46
CA THR A 44 -3.70 18.91 25.25
C THR A 44 -2.60 18.65 26.27
N LEU A 45 -1.37 19.03 25.93
CA LEU A 45 -0.26 19.01 26.88
C LEU A 45 -0.61 19.74 28.18
N ASN A 46 -0.12 19.21 29.31
CA ASN A 46 -0.33 19.74 30.65
C ASN A 46 -1.80 19.80 31.12
N GLN A 47 -2.71 19.13 30.40
CA GLN A 47 -4.08 18.90 30.88
C GLN A 47 -4.08 17.82 31.96
N GLU A 48 -4.97 17.97 32.94
CA GLU A 48 -5.17 16.99 34.00
C GLU A 48 -6.27 16.00 33.61
N LEU A 49 -5.97 14.71 33.73
CA LEU A 49 -6.86 13.58 33.48
C LEU A 49 -7.14 12.87 34.80
N TYR A 50 -8.40 12.54 35.06
CA TYR A 50 -8.79 11.74 36.21
C TYR A 50 -9.05 10.30 35.79
N LEU A 51 -8.21 9.37 36.26
CA LEU A 51 -8.39 7.93 36.09
C LEU A 51 -8.43 7.25 37.45
N TYR A 52 -9.45 6.43 37.69
CA TYR A 52 -9.63 5.67 38.94
C TYR A 52 -9.49 6.50 40.23
N GLY A 53 -9.90 7.78 40.19
CA GLY A 53 -9.80 8.69 41.35
C GLY A 53 -8.42 9.32 41.55
N GLN A 54 -7.45 9.01 40.70
CA GLN A 54 -6.12 9.62 40.68
C GLN A 54 -6.02 10.67 39.56
N GLN A 55 -5.33 11.76 39.86
CA GLN A 55 -5.04 12.83 38.92
C GLN A 55 -3.73 12.53 38.19
N LEU A 56 -3.79 12.54 36.85
CA LEU A 56 -2.66 12.30 35.96
C LEU A 56 -2.44 13.53 35.08
N THR A 57 -1.19 13.86 34.77
CA THR A 57 -0.86 14.99 33.89
C THR A 57 -0.51 14.49 32.49
N VAL A 58 -1.11 15.07 31.45
CA VAL A 58 -0.79 14.75 30.06
C VAL A 58 0.63 15.22 29.75
N TYR A 59 1.58 14.27 29.72
CA TYR A 59 2.99 14.52 29.43
C TYR A 59 3.26 14.76 27.95
N GLY A 60 2.62 13.97 27.11
CA GLY A 60 2.90 13.96 25.68
C GLY A 60 1.84 13.21 24.89
N ARG A 61 1.88 13.41 23.57
CA ARG A 61 0.95 12.81 22.62
C ARG A 61 1.70 12.06 21.53
N LEU A 62 1.25 10.83 21.26
CA LEU A 62 1.77 10.02 20.16
C LEU A 62 1.29 10.53 18.81
N GLU A 63 2.07 10.25 17.77
CA GLU A 63 1.62 10.43 16.38
C GLU A 63 0.45 9.50 16.04
N ARG A 64 -0.40 9.95 15.10
CA ARG A 64 -1.46 9.11 14.54
C ARG A 64 -0.85 8.06 13.62
N THR A 65 -0.83 6.82 14.09
CA THR A 65 -0.26 5.66 13.39
C THR A 65 -1.34 4.73 12.83
N GLY A 66 -2.61 4.93 13.19
CA GLY A 66 -3.72 4.05 12.81
C GLY A 66 -3.73 2.72 13.57
N VAL A 67 -2.78 2.48 14.48
CA VAL A 67 -2.74 1.28 15.33
C VAL A 67 -3.64 1.50 16.53
N GLY A 68 -4.70 0.70 16.68
CA GLY A 68 -5.77 0.95 17.66
C GLY A 68 -5.30 1.19 19.12
N THR A 69 -4.23 0.53 19.56
CA THR A 69 -3.63 0.73 20.89
C THR A 69 -2.85 2.04 20.99
N HIS A 70 -2.18 2.49 19.93
CA HIS A 70 -1.48 3.77 19.90
C HIS A 70 -2.42 4.95 19.64
N GLU A 71 -3.61 4.71 19.09
CA GLU A 71 -4.64 5.75 18.93
C GLU A 71 -5.43 5.96 20.22
N ARG A 72 -5.87 4.86 20.86
CA ARG A 72 -6.80 4.90 22.01
C ARG A 72 -6.13 4.65 23.36
N GLY A 73 -4.87 4.23 23.36
CA GLY A 73 -4.19 3.84 24.59
C GLY A 73 -3.75 5.03 25.45
N LEU A 74 -3.65 4.78 26.75
CA LEU A 74 -2.99 5.62 27.73
C LEU A 74 -1.75 4.89 28.23
N PHE A 75 -0.61 5.54 28.14
CA PHE A 75 0.68 4.97 28.54
C PHE A 75 1.14 5.63 29.84
N VAL A 76 1.34 4.82 30.87
CA VAL A 76 1.77 5.25 32.21
C VAL A 76 3.01 4.46 32.63
N ASP A 77 3.73 4.91 33.66
CA ASP A 77 4.75 4.05 34.25
C ASP A 77 4.12 2.97 35.17
N PHE A 78 4.95 2.02 35.59
CA PHE A 78 4.55 0.94 36.49
C PHE A 78 4.18 1.41 37.90
N GLU A 79 4.80 2.47 38.43
CA GLU A 79 4.52 3.01 39.77
C GLU A 79 3.12 3.64 39.82
N THR A 80 2.81 4.45 38.81
CA THR A 80 1.51 5.05 38.53
C THR A 80 0.45 3.97 38.33
N LEU A 81 0.74 2.92 37.55
CA LEU A 81 -0.18 1.80 37.37
C LEU A 81 -0.50 1.09 38.70
N GLN A 82 0.50 0.91 39.57
CA GLN A 82 0.30 0.31 40.89
C GLN A 82 -0.58 1.20 41.78
N HIS A 83 -0.34 2.51 41.81
CA HIS A 83 -1.19 3.45 42.55
C HIS A 83 -2.64 3.49 42.02
N LEU A 84 -2.83 3.40 40.71
CA LEU A 84 -4.14 3.30 40.08
C LEU A 84 -4.87 2.02 40.51
N SER A 85 -4.15 0.89 40.56
CA SER A 85 -4.67 -0.39 41.03
C SER A 85 -5.13 -0.33 42.49
N GLU A 86 -4.30 0.22 43.39
CA GLU A 86 -4.63 0.37 44.81
C GLU A 86 -5.84 1.28 45.04
N THR A 87 -5.92 2.39 44.31
CA THR A 87 -7.05 3.34 44.42
C THR A 87 -8.34 2.76 43.82
N SER A 88 -8.21 1.99 42.75
CA SER A 88 -9.32 1.34 42.05
C SER A 88 -10.03 0.27 42.88
N GLN A 89 -9.35 -0.38 43.84
CA GLN A 89 -9.96 -1.38 44.73
C GLN A 89 -11.12 -0.81 45.58
N ASN A 90 -11.14 0.51 45.82
CA ASN A 90 -12.21 1.19 46.55
C ASN A 90 -13.37 1.66 45.65
N GLY A 91 -13.28 1.45 44.33
CA GLY A 91 -14.26 1.91 43.34
C GLY A 91 -15.17 0.80 42.79
N ASN A 92 -16.07 1.17 41.89
CA ASN A 92 -17.04 0.26 41.25
C ASN A 92 -16.42 -0.71 40.21
N HIS A 93 -15.14 -0.54 39.85
CA HIS A 93 -14.38 -1.42 38.96
C HIS A 93 -12.97 -1.55 39.53
N SER A 94 -12.57 -2.76 39.92
CA SER A 94 -11.24 -3.08 40.42
C SER A 94 -10.29 -3.44 39.26
N LEU A 95 -9.15 -2.77 39.21
CA LEU A 95 -8.00 -3.19 38.42
C LEU A 95 -7.25 -4.27 39.21
N GLU A 96 -7.41 -5.53 38.81
CA GLU A 96 -6.64 -6.63 39.40
C GLU A 96 -5.29 -6.74 38.70
N ILE A 97 -4.24 -6.23 39.36
CA ILE A 97 -2.86 -6.30 38.87
C ILE A 97 -2.02 -7.05 39.89
N THR A 98 -1.47 -8.20 39.51
CA THR A 98 -0.54 -8.95 40.34
C THR A 98 0.84 -8.29 40.30
N PRO A 99 1.37 -7.76 41.42
CA PRO A 99 2.68 -7.13 41.43
C PRO A 99 3.76 -8.11 40.93
N GLY A 100 4.63 -7.65 40.03
CA GLY A 100 5.71 -8.46 39.46
C GLY A 100 5.33 -9.39 38.29
N GLN A 101 4.08 -9.37 37.82
CA GLN A 101 3.71 -10.01 36.55
C GLN A 101 3.74 -9.01 35.40
N TYR A 102 4.53 -9.32 34.37
CA TYR A 102 4.66 -8.52 33.16
C TYR A 102 4.02 -9.23 31.98
N SER A 103 3.22 -8.51 31.19
CA SER A 103 2.57 -9.09 30.00
C SER A 103 3.55 -9.39 28.87
N GLY A 104 4.67 -8.69 28.81
CA GLY A 104 5.70 -8.91 27.79
C GLY A 104 6.97 -8.12 28.05
N LEU A 105 8.08 -8.62 27.51
CA LEU A 105 9.37 -7.96 27.50
C LEU A 105 9.79 -7.69 26.05
N LEU A 106 10.07 -6.43 25.76
CA LEU A 106 10.54 -5.99 24.45
C LEU A 106 12.06 -5.92 24.47
N VAL A 107 12.71 -6.62 23.54
CA VAL A 107 14.17 -6.68 23.45
C VAL A 107 14.64 -6.12 22.12
N LYS A 108 15.38 -5.01 22.15
CA LYS A 108 15.99 -4.41 20.96
C LYS A 108 17.35 -5.05 20.68
N LEU A 109 17.48 -5.65 19.51
CA LEU A 109 18.74 -6.28 19.07
C LEU A 109 19.71 -5.22 18.55
N LYS A 110 21.00 -5.39 18.85
CA LYS A 110 22.07 -4.65 18.16
C LYS A 110 22.13 -5.09 16.69
N PRO A 111 22.54 -4.23 15.73
CA PRO A 111 22.50 -4.52 14.29
C PRO A 111 23.20 -5.82 13.84
N ARG A 112 24.13 -6.33 14.66
CA ARG A 112 24.97 -7.50 14.37
C ARG A 112 24.47 -8.80 15.04
N ALA A 113 23.39 -8.73 15.83
CA ALA A 113 22.84 -9.88 16.53
C ALA A 113 21.67 -10.49 15.74
N THR A 114 21.68 -11.80 15.54
CA THR A 114 20.60 -12.51 14.85
C THR A 114 19.47 -12.84 15.81
N SER A 115 18.22 -12.59 15.41
CA SER A 115 17.03 -12.88 16.21
C SER A 115 16.92 -14.34 16.66
N GLN A 116 17.34 -15.28 15.81
CA GLN A 116 17.36 -16.72 16.11
C GLN A 116 18.33 -17.06 17.24
N GLN A 117 19.52 -16.45 17.26
CA GLN A 117 20.52 -16.69 18.30
C GLN A 117 20.02 -16.21 19.66
N VAL A 118 19.40 -15.03 19.70
CA VAL A 118 18.84 -14.47 20.94
C VAL A 118 17.61 -15.24 21.39
N GLN A 119 16.73 -15.64 20.46
CA GLN A 119 15.59 -16.51 20.77
C GLN A 119 16.04 -17.83 21.42
N PHE A 120 17.07 -18.47 20.86
CA PHE A 120 17.60 -19.71 21.43
C PHE A 120 18.18 -19.49 22.83
N ALA A 121 18.94 -18.42 23.04
CA ALA A 121 19.49 -18.08 24.36
C ALA A 121 18.40 -17.83 25.41
N ILE A 122 17.32 -17.12 25.05
CA ILE A 122 16.19 -16.86 25.95
C ILE A 122 15.44 -18.16 26.28
N LEU A 123 15.14 -18.97 25.27
CA LEU A 123 14.41 -20.24 25.48
C LEU A 123 15.21 -21.25 26.31
N ALA A 124 16.54 -21.21 26.22
CA ALA A 124 17.41 -22.05 27.06
C ALA A 124 17.34 -21.67 28.56
N GLN A 125 17.13 -20.39 28.87
CA GLN A 125 17.10 -19.90 30.25
C GLN A 125 15.67 -19.81 30.82
N ALA A 126 14.68 -19.58 29.96
CA ALA A 126 13.28 -19.42 30.32
C ALA A 126 12.36 -20.15 29.32
N PRO A 127 12.24 -21.48 29.41
CA PRO A 127 11.46 -22.28 28.46
C PRO A 127 9.95 -21.99 28.48
N GLN A 128 9.45 -21.31 29.52
CA GLN A 128 8.03 -20.95 29.66
C GLN A 128 7.65 -19.67 28.90
N VAL A 129 8.61 -18.92 28.34
CA VAL A 129 8.36 -17.65 27.65
C VAL A 129 8.17 -17.87 26.15
N LYS A 130 7.07 -17.35 25.60
CA LYS A 130 6.84 -17.35 24.15
C LYS A 130 7.60 -16.18 23.51
N VAL A 131 8.69 -16.48 22.81
CA VAL A 131 9.47 -15.47 22.09
C VAL A 131 8.85 -15.20 20.71
N ILE A 132 8.43 -13.95 20.46
CA ILE A 132 7.89 -13.49 19.18
C ILE A 132 8.91 -12.55 18.53
N VAL A 133 9.30 -12.85 17.29
CA VAL A 133 10.26 -12.04 16.53
C VAL A 133 9.50 -11.11 15.59
N GLY A 134 9.64 -9.79 15.80
CA GLY A 134 8.94 -8.78 15.00
C GLY A 134 9.25 -8.81 13.49
N ALA A 135 10.42 -9.33 13.09
CA ALA A 135 10.80 -9.47 11.69
C ALA A 135 9.79 -10.34 10.89
N ALA A 136 9.14 -11.31 11.53
CA ALA A 136 8.17 -12.18 10.89
C ALA A 136 6.97 -11.41 10.32
N ILE A 137 6.50 -10.36 11.01
CA ILE A 137 5.36 -9.55 10.56
C ILE A 137 5.75 -8.76 9.31
N LEU A 138 6.91 -8.11 9.32
CA LEU A 138 7.44 -7.37 8.18
C LEU A 138 7.68 -8.28 6.97
N THR A 139 8.19 -9.50 7.18
CA THR A 139 8.35 -10.47 6.08
C THR A 139 7.03 -10.92 5.51
N THR A 140 6.02 -11.21 6.35
CA THR A 140 4.69 -11.62 5.89
C THR A 140 3.99 -10.51 5.12
N VAL A 141 4.07 -9.25 5.59
CA VAL A 141 3.50 -8.10 4.87
C VAL A 141 4.21 -7.89 3.54
N ARG A 142 5.54 -7.97 3.50
CA ARG A 142 6.31 -7.89 2.25
C ARG A 142 5.92 -9.01 1.29
N GLN A 143 5.86 -10.25 1.75
CA GLN A 143 5.46 -11.39 0.95
C GLN A 143 4.03 -11.23 0.41
N GLY A 144 3.09 -10.83 1.26
CA GLY A 144 1.71 -10.54 0.86
C GLY A 144 1.64 -9.46 -0.22
N LEU A 145 2.33 -8.33 -0.03
CA LEU A 145 2.41 -7.27 -1.04
C LEU A 145 3.06 -7.74 -2.34
N THR A 146 4.15 -8.50 -2.28
CA THR A 146 4.80 -9.03 -3.48
C THR A 146 3.91 -10.02 -4.23
N ALA A 147 3.15 -10.85 -3.52
CA ALA A 147 2.20 -11.78 -4.12
C ALA A 147 1.03 -11.05 -4.76
N LEU A 148 0.48 -10.03 -4.09
CA LEU A 148 -0.58 -9.18 -4.64
C LEU A 148 -0.12 -8.44 -5.89
N LEU A 149 1.04 -7.77 -5.83
CA LEU A 149 1.63 -7.08 -6.98
C LEU A 149 1.94 -8.05 -8.13
N GLY A 150 2.50 -9.21 -7.82
CA GLY A 150 2.76 -10.27 -8.80
C GLY A 150 1.47 -10.78 -9.45
N GLY A 151 0.41 -10.99 -8.67
CA GLY A 151 -0.90 -11.39 -9.17
C GLY A 151 -1.53 -10.34 -10.08
N ILE A 152 -1.46 -9.05 -9.71
CA ILE A 152 -1.94 -7.94 -10.54
C ILE A 152 -1.17 -7.89 -11.86
N LEU A 153 0.17 -8.02 -11.83
CA LEU A 153 0.99 -8.04 -13.04
C LEU A 153 0.67 -9.24 -13.94
N LEU A 154 0.41 -10.41 -13.37
CA LEU A 154 0.02 -11.60 -14.13
C LEU A 154 -1.34 -11.40 -14.82
N LEU A 155 -2.33 -10.86 -14.10
CA LEU A 155 -3.65 -10.54 -14.66
C LEU A 155 -3.53 -9.47 -15.77
N MET A 156 -2.71 -8.45 -15.53
CA MET A 156 -2.44 -7.40 -16.51
C MET A 156 -1.81 -7.98 -17.78
N LEU A 157 -0.83 -8.87 -17.64
CA LEU A 157 -0.20 -9.56 -18.78
C LEU A 157 -1.24 -10.40 -19.54
N GLY A 158 -2.10 -11.14 -18.84
CA GLY A 158 -3.19 -11.91 -19.44
C GLY A 158 -4.16 -11.02 -20.22
N MET A 159 -4.54 -9.86 -19.66
CA MET A 159 -5.38 -8.88 -20.35
C MET A 159 -4.69 -8.31 -21.60
N LEU A 160 -3.40 -7.98 -21.54
CA LEU A 160 -2.65 -7.48 -22.70
C LEU A 160 -2.59 -8.51 -23.84
N VAL A 161 -2.35 -9.78 -23.52
CA VAL A 161 -2.39 -10.87 -24.51
C VAL A 161 -3.80 -11.00 -25.10
N GLY A 162 -4.84 -10.99 -24.26
CA GLY A 162 -6.24 -11.03 -24.71
C GLY A 162 -6.59 -9.88 -25.65
N LEU A 163 -6.15 -8.66 -25.33
CA LEU A 163 -6.34 -7.48 -26.17
C LEU A 163 -5.58 -7.60 -27.50
N ALA A 164 -4.35 -8.10 -27.50
CA ALA A 164 -3.58 -8.31 -28.72
C ALA A 164 -4.26 -9.31 -29.66
N LEU A 165 -4.81 -10.40 -29.11
CA LEU A 165 -5.61 -11.38 -29.87
C LEU A 165 -6.89 -10.76 -30.42
N MET A 166 -7.61 -9.98 -29.61
CA MET A 166 -8.83 -9.29 -30.04
C MET A 166 -8.54 -8.33 -31.20
N ILE A 167 -7.47 -7.54 -31.10
CA ILE A 167 -7.00 -6.65 -32.17
C ILE A 167 -6.69 -7.45 -33.43
N SER A 168 -5.96 -8.58 -33.31
CA SER A 168 -5.65 -9.44 -34.45
C SER A 168 -6.90 -9.95 -35.17
N VAL A 169 -7.95 -10.31 -34.43
CA VAL A 169 -9.22 -10.79 -35.00
C VAL A 169 -9.95 -9.65 -35.71
N ILE A 170 -10.06 -8.49 -35.08
CA ILE A 170 -10.75 -7.32 -35.65
C ILE A 170 -10.03 -6.85 -36.92
N PHE A 171 -8.71 -6.70 -36.88
CA PHE A 171 -7.94 -6.28 -38.06
C PHE A 171 -7.96 -7.34 -39.16
N SER A 172 -8.03 -8.64 -38.82
CA SER A 172 -8.25 -9.67 -39.84
C SER A 172 -9.59 -9.49 -40.56
N ALA A 173 -10.66 -9.12 -39.85
CA ALA A 173 -11.95 -8.86 -40.45
C ALA A 173 -11.92 -7.59 -41.32
N ILE A 174 -11.36 -6.49 -40.82
CA ILE A 174 -11.22 -5.22 -41.56
C ILE A 174 -10.42 -5.43 -42.85
N VAL A 175 -9.30 -6.14 -42.77
CA VAL A 175 -8.47 -6.44 -43.95
C VAL A 175 -9.25 -7.30 -44.94
N SER A 176 -10.08 -8.25 -44.46
CA SER A 176 -10.92 -9.09 -45.32
C SER A 176 -11.97 -8.28 -46.09
N GLU A 177 -12.61 -7.29 -45.44
CA GLU A 177 -13.60 -6.43 -46.09
C GLU A 177 -12.97 -5.55 -47.18
N ARG A 178 -11.73 -5.11 -46.98
CA ARG A 178 -10.99 -4.21 -47.89
C ARG A 178 -10.04 -4.96 -48.85
N GLN A 179 -10.20 -6.28 -48.99
CA GLN A 179 -9.32 -7.11 -49.84
C GLN A 179 -9.24 -6.61 -51.28
N ARG A 180 -10.36 -6.18 -51.88
CA ARG A 180 -10.39 -5.65 -53.25
C ARG A 180 -9.57 -4.37 -53.42
N GLU A 181 -9.62 -3.46 -52.45
CA GLU A 181 -8.85 -2.21 -52.47
C GLU A 181 -7.34 -2.50 -52.41
N LEU A 182 -6.94 -3.43 -51.53
CA LEU A 182 -5.54 -3.84 -51.36
C LEU A 182 -5.04 -4.67 -52.55
N GLY A 183 -5.90 -5.51 -53.14
CA GLY A 183 -5.60 -6.29 -54.35
C GLY A 183 -5.38 -5.40 -55.58
N LEU A 184 -6.16 -4.33 -55.73
CA LEU A 184 -5.94 -3.32 -56.77
C LEU A 184 -4.59 -2.61 -56.60
N LEU A 185 -4.23 -2.23 -55.37
CA LEU A 185 -2.93 -1.63 -55.06
C LEU A 185 -1.77 -2.59 -55.38
N ALA A 186 -1.93 -3.87 -55.09
CA ALA A 186 -0.96 -4.91 -55.44
C ALA A 186 -0.84 -5.09 -56.97
N ALA A 187 -1.96 -5.08 -57.70
CA ALA A 187 -2.00 -5.21 -59.16
C ALA A 187 -1.31 -4.05 -59.90
N ILE A 188 -1.31 -2.85 -59.31
CA ILE A 188 -0.57 -1.68 -59.81
C ILE A 188 0.97 -1.82 -59.58
N GLY A 189 1.41 -2.88 -58.88
CA GLY A 189 2.82 -3.20 -58.66
C GLY A 189 3.35 -2.84 -57.27
N THR A 190 2.47 -2.56 -56.30
CA THR A 190 2.89 -2.27 -54.93
C THR A 190 3.51 -3.51 -54.28
N LYS A 191 4.72 -3.37 -53.73
CA LYS A 191 5.41 -4.45 -53.00
C LYS A 191 4.65 -4.82 -51.72
N PRO A 192 4.79 -6.07 -51.21
CA PRO A 192 4.10 -6.52 -49.99
C PRO A 192 4.50 -5.74 -48.72
N GLY A 193 5.74 -5.24 -48.64
CA GLY A 193 6.21 -4.46 -47.49
C GLY A 193 5.40 -3.18 -47.22
N PRO A 194 5.29 -2.27 -48.21
CA PRO A 194 4.45 -1.07 -48.10
C PRO A 194 2.97 -1.36 -47.76
N LEU A 195 2.39 -2.46 -48.27
CA LEU A 195 1.03 -2.87 -47.95
C LEU A 195 0.88 -3.26 -46.47
N ILE A 196 1.83 -4.02 -45.92
CA ILE A 196 1.86 -4.36 -44.49
C ILE A 196 2.07 -3.09 -43.65
N GLY A 197 2.96 -2.20 -44.09
CA GLY A 197 3.24 -0.92 -43.42
C GLY A 197 1.99 -0.03 -43.32
N LEU A 198 1.16 0.00 -44.36
CA LEU A 198 -0.10 0.75 -44.35
C LEU A 198 -1.08 0.22 -43.29
N VAL A 199 -1.30 -1.10 -43.25
CA VAL A 199 -2.22 -1.73 -42.28
C VAL A 199 -1.69 -1.56 -40.85
N LEU A 200 -0.38 -1.71 -40.65
CA LEU A 200 0.26 -1.47 -39.35
C LEU A 200 0.10 -0.01 -38.90
N LEU A 201 0.22 0.95 -39.82
CA LEU A 201 0.06 2.37 -39.51
C LEU A 201 -1.40 2.69 -39.15
N GLU A 202 -2.37 2.14 -39.86
CA GLU A 202 -3.79 2.28 -39.51
C GLU A 202 -4.09 1.70 -38.12
N ALA A 203 -3.57 0.51 -37.83
CA ALA A 203 -3.73 -0.13 -36.53
C ALA A 203 -3.09 0.66 -35.39
N THR A 204 -1.84 1.07 -35.55
CA THR A 204 -1.10 1.82 -34.52
C THR A 204 -1.73 3.19 -34.25
N LEU A 205 -2.27 3.88 -35.26
CA LEU A 205 -2.97 5.14 -35.08
C LEU A 205 -4.30 4.95 -34.35
N MET A 206 -5.09 3.94 -34.71
CA MET A 206 -6.35 3.65 -34.02
C MET A 206 -6.13 3.27 -32.55
N THR A 207 -5.18 2.37 -32.26
CA THR A 207 -4.92 1.95 -30.87
C THR A 207 -4.19 3.03 -30.08
N GLY A 208 -3.33 3.84 -30.71
CA GLY A 208 -2.71 5.01 -30.09
C GLY A 208 -3.74 6.06 -29.67
N GLY A 209 -4.72 6.35 -30.54
CA GLY A 209 -5.85 7.23 -30.22
C GLY A 209 -6.70 6.69 -29.06
N GLY A 210 -7.01 5.40 -29.07
CA GLY A 210 -7.68 4.73 -27.95
C GLY A 210 -6.87 4.79 -26.65
N GLY A 211 -5.56 4.59 -26.72
CA GLY A 211 -4.64 4.74 -25.59
C GLY A 211 -4.64 6.15 -25.00
N MET A 212 -4.73 7.19 -25.85
CA MET A 212 -4.81 8.58 -25.39
C MET A 212 -6.10 8.85 -24.61
N ILE A 213 -7.25 8.39 -25.14
CA ILE A 213 -8.56 8.51 -24.47
C ILE A 213 -8.56 7.71 -23.16
N GLY A 214 -8.10 6.46 -23.20
CA GLY A 214 -8.02 5.60 -22.02
C GLY A 214 -7.12 6.15 -20.92
N THR A 215 -5.96 6.73 -21.30
CA THR A 215 -5.07 7.41 -20.35
C THR A 215 -5.77 8.60 -19.69
N GLY A 216 -6.48 9.43 -20.48
CA GLY A 216 -7.25 10.56 -19.95
C GLY A 216 -8.33 10.13 -18.97
N LEU A 217 -9.09 9.08 -19.31
CA LEU A 217 -10.09 8.50 -18.42
C LEU A 217 -9.48 7.91 -17.15
N GLY A 218 -8.35 7.22 -17.25
CA GLY A 218 -7.63 6.67 -16.11
C GLY A 218 -7.18 7.75 -15.13
N VAL A 219 -6.60 8.84 -15.63
CA VAL A 219 -6.22 9.99 -14.80
C VAL A 219 -7.45 10.65 -14.17
N GLY A 220 -8.54 10.80 -14.93
CA GLY A 220 -9.81 11.34 -14.43
C GLY A 220 -10.41 10.52 -13.29
N LEU A 221 -10.41 9.19 -13.42
CA LEU A 221 -10.87 8.27 -12.37
C LEU A 221 -10.02 8.36 -11.11
N ILE A 222 -8.69 8.41 -11.25
CA ILE A 222 -7.78 8.58 -10.10
C ILE A 222 -8.08 9.90 -9.37
N ARG A 223 -8.31 10.99 -10.13
CA ARG A 223 -8.69 12.30 -9.56
C ARG A 223 -10.04 12.25 -8.85
N LEU A 224 -11.02 11.53 -9.38
CA LEU A 224 -12.32 11.37 -8.74
C LEU A 224 -12.20 10.59 -7.42
N SER A 225 -11.42 9.51 -7.42
CA SER A 225 -11.12 8.69 -6.24
C SER A 225 -10.32 9.43 -5.16
N GLN A 226 -9.76 10.62 -5.46
CA GLN A 226 -9.09 11.43 -4.45
C GLN A 226 -10.02 11.84 -3.30
N ARG A 227 -11.29 12.12 -3.61
CA ARG A 227 -12.25 12.61 -2.61
C ARG A 227 -12.76 11.54 -1.67
N THR A 228 -12.70 10.27 -2.07
CA THR A 228 -13.21 9.14 -1.29
C THR A 228 -12.05 8.32 -0.75
N LEU A 229 -11.51 7.43 -1.59
CA LEU A 229 -10.53 6.43 -1.19
C LEU A 229 -9.24 7.05 -0.63
N ILE A 230 -8.73 8.11 -1.26
CA ILE A 230 -7.47 8.73 -0.83
C ILE A 230 -7.67 9.57 0.44
N TYR A 231 -8.85 10.15 0.65
CA TYR A 231 -9.16 10.83 1.91
C TYR A 231 -9.21 9.84 3.06
N ASP A 232 -9.92 8.72 2.88
CA ASP A 232 -10.02 7.67 3.90
C ASP A 232 -8.66 7.03 4.21
N LEU A 233 -7.83 6.77 3.19
CA LEU A 233 -6.47 6.25 3.38
C LEU A 233 -5.56 7.25 4.12
N ASN A 234 -5.65 8.55 3.81
CA ASN A 234 -4.91 9.57 4.57
C ASN A 234 -5.38 9.65 6.02
N SER A 235 -6.68 9.47 6.28
CA SER A 235 -7.22 9.45 7.65
C SER A 235 -6.71 8.25 8.47
N LEU A 236 -6.31 7.18 7.79
CA LEU A 236 -5.66 5.98 8.35
C LEU A 236 -4.12 6.09 8.41
N GLY A 237 -3.55 7.27 8.11
CA GLY A 237 -2.09 7.48 8.14
C GLY A 237 -1.34 6.95 6.91
N VAL A 238 -2.03 6.47 5.89
CA VAL A 238 -1.41 6.03 4.62
C VAL A 238 -1.38 7.20 3.64
N SER A 239 -0.27 7.93 3.63
CA SER A 239 -0.09 9.05 2.71
C SER A 239 0.03 8.57 1.26
N PHE A 240 -0.90 9.02 0.41
CA PHE A 240 -0.82 8.78 -1.03
C PHE A 240 0.15 9.77 -1.67
N PHE A 241 1.31 9.29 -2.08
CA PHE A 241 2.30 10.09 -2.79
C PHE A 241 1.91 10.24 -4.25
N TRP A 242 1.51 11.47 -4.64
CA TRP A 242 1.34 11.80 -6.05
C TRP A 242 2.70 11.80 -6.75
N PRO A 243 2.89 10.99 -7.80
CA PRO A 243 4.06 11.13 -8.65
C PRO A 243 4.09 12.54 -9.24
N GLY A 244 5.28 13.13 -9.33
CA GLY A 244 5.45 14.48 -9.86
C GLY A 244 4.85 14.61 -11.28
N ALA A 245 4.49 15.83 -11.69
CA ALA A 245 3.82 16.07 -12.97
C ALA A 245 4.56 15.44 -14.17
N TRP A 246 5.89 15.47 -14.14
CA TRP A 246 6.73 14.80 -15.14
C TRP A 246 6.60 13.28 -15.13
N ALA A 247 6.61 12.65 -13.95
CA ALA A 247 6.42 11.21 -13.82
C ALA A 247 5.03 10.77 -14.31
N MET A 248 4.00 11.55 -14.01
CA MET A 248 2.65 11.34 -14.56
C MET A 248 2.61 11.44 -16.09
N ALA A 249 3.25 12.46 -16.66
CA ALA A 249 3.34 12.60 -18.11
C ALA A 249 4.10 11.45 -18.77
N ALA A 250 5.22 11.01 -18.18
CA ALA A 250 6.01 9.89 -18.66
C ALA A 250 5.23 8.56 -18.61
N LEU A 251 4.49 8.31 -17.51
CA LEU A 251 3.62 7.14 -17.39
C LEU A 251 2.49 7.18 -18.44
N GLY A 252 1.82 8.32 -18.59
CA GLY A 252 0.78 8.47 -19.59
C GLY A 252 1.29 8.24 -21.01
N LEU A 253 2.45 8.81 -21.35
CA LEU A 253 3.10 8.58 -22.64
C LEU A 253 3.47 7.09 -22.83
N SER A 254 3.96 6.42 -21.79
CA SER A 254 4.29 5.00 -21.83
C SER A 254 3.05 4.12 -22.11
N CYS A 255 1.90 4.47 -21.54
CA CYS A 255 0.63 3.78 -21.79
C CYS A 255 0.17 3.96 -23.24
N ILE A 256 0.25 5.19 -23.78
CA ILE A 256 -0.13 5.50 -25.16
C ILE A 256 0.78 4.76 -26.15
N LEU A 257 2.10 4.83 -25.93
CA LEU A 257 3.08 4.11 -26.76
C LEU A 257 2.89 2.60 -26.65
N GLY A 258 2.64 2.09 -25.44
CA GLY A 258 2.34 0.67 -25.21
C GLY A 258 1.10 0.20 -25.98
N ALA A 259 0.01 1.00 -25.96
CA ALA A 259 -1.20 0.70 -26.71
C ALA A 259 -0.97 0.75 -28.24
N ALA A 260 -0.22 1.73 -28.74
CA ALA A 260 0.16 1.81 -30.15
C ALA A 260 0.98 0.59 -30.57
N LEU A 261 2.01 0.22 -29.80
CA LEU A 261 2.85 -0.95 -30.04
C LEU A 261 2.02 -2.25 -30.04
N LEU A 262 1.15 -2.43 -29.06
CA LEU A 262 0.30 -3.61 -28.97
C LEU A 262 -0.66 -3.72 -30.16
N GLY A 263 -1.18 -2.59 -30.65
CA GLY A 263 -1.98 -2.52 -31.87
C GLY A 263 -1.22 -2.94 -33.12
N GLY A 264 -0.02 -2.40 -33.31
CA GLY A 264 0.85 -2.80 -34.41
C GLY A 264 1.20 -4.29 -34.37
N LEU A 265 1.57 -4.81 -33.20
CA LEU A 265 1.88 -6.23 -33.02
C LEU A 265 0.66 -7.12 -33.30
N GLY A 266 -0.53 -6.73 -32.83
CA GLY A 266 -1.78 -7.45 -33.09
C GLY A 266 -2.16 -7.48 -34.58
N ALA A 267 -1.92 -6.38 -35.30
CA ALA A 267 -2.22 -6.29 -36.74
C ALA A 267 -1.14 -6.90 -37.65
N LEU A 268 0.04 -7.24 -37.12
CA LEU A 268 1.14 -7.82 -37.89
C LEU A 268 0.76 -9.16 -38.56
N VAL A 269 0.10 -10.04 -37.80
CA VAL A 269 -0.31 -11.37 -38.29
C VAL A 269 -1.31 -11.26 -39.45
N PRO A 270 -2.44 -10.53 -39.34
CA PRO A 270 -3.38 -10.39 -40.46
C PRO A 270 -2.76 -9.65 -41.65
N ALA A 271 -1.96 -8.60 -41.42
CA ALA A 271 -1.27 -7.88 -42.49
C ALA A 271 -0.30 -8.78 -43.28
N TRP A 272 0.49 -9.58 -42.57
CA TRP A 272 1.42 -10.51 -43.20
C TRP A 272 0.71 -11.62 -43.96
N LYS A 273 -0.36 -12.19 -43.37
CA LYS A 273 -1.16 -13.23 -44.03
C LYS A 273 -1.76 -12.72 -45.35
N MET A 274 -2.28 -11.49 -45.37
CA MET A 274 -2.81 -10.87 -46.59
C MET A 274 -1.75 -10.71 -47.68
N SER A 275 -0.52 -10.30 -47.32
CA SER A 275 0.55 -10.08 -48.29
C SER A 275 1.01 -11.32 -49.07
N ARG A 276 0.58 -12.52 -48.64
CA ARG A 276 0.90 -13.81 -49.27
C ARG A 276 -0.24 -14.35 -50.15
N HIS A 277 -1.41 -13.70 -50.18
CA HIS A 277 -2.47 -14.06 -51.11
C HIS A 277 -2.15 -13.47 -52.49
N ASP A 278 -2.32 -14.28 -53.53
CA ASP A 278 -2.02 -13.83 -54.89
C ASP A 278 -3.06 -12.80 -55.36
N PRO A 279 -2.64 -11.74 -56.09
CA PRO A 279 -3.53 -10.64 -56.49
C PRO A 279 -4.76 -11.08 -57.29
N TYR A 280 -4.70 -12.21 -57.99
CA TYR A 280 -5.82 -12.73 -58.78
C TYR A 280 -6.91 -13.41 -57.95
N GLU A 281 -6.63 -13.81 -56.70
CA GLU A 281 -7.63 -14.37 -55.77
C GLU A 281 -8.38 -13.27 -55.01
N LEU A 282 -7.89 -12.03 -55.07
CA LEU A 282 -8.38 -10.88 -54.29
C LEU A 282 -9.31 -9.94 -55.08
N ILE A 283 -9.50 -10.18 -56.39
CA ILE A 283 -10.31 -9.37 -57.31
C ILE A 283 -11.51 -10.19 -57.77
#